data_AF-A0A947XNB1-F1
#
_entry.id   AF-A0A947XNB1-F1
#
_cell.length_a   1.000
_cell.length_b   1.000
_cell.length_c   1.000
_cell.angle_alpha   90.00
_cell.angle_beta   90.00
_cell.angle_gamma   90.00
#
_symmetry.space_group_name_H-M   'P 1'
#
loop_
_entity.id
_entity.type
_entity.pdbx_description
1 polymer ?
#
loop_
_entity_poly.entity_id
_entity_poly.type
_entity_poly.pdbx_seq_one_letter_code
_entity_poly.pdbx_strand_id
1 'polypeptide(L)' 'MDIDLIMQNVPNADPEFVRIMNEAPEPPKKDRELLLAALPKLHGLFLAKQEAAKRDDADAFVAVALQEAALVKGIEGG' A
#
# COMPACT_ATOMS: atom_id res chain seq x y z
N MET A 1 5.49 3.79 -10.38
CA MET A 1 4.10 3.59 -10.82
C MET A 1 3.43 4.91 -11.12
N ASP A 2 2.62 4.98 -12.17
CA ASP A 2 1.99 6.23 -12.63
C ASP A 2 0.95 6.76 -11.62
N ILE A 3 0.98 8.08 -11.35
CA ILE A 3 0.07 8.75 -10.39
C ILE A 3 -1.39 8.63 -10.84
N ASP A 4 -1.68 8.84 -12.13
CA ASP A 4 -3.05 8.74 -12.65
C ASP A 4 -3.59 7.34 -12.44
N LEU A 5 -2.74 6.32 -12.59
CA LEU A 5 -3.12 4.93 -12.37
C LEU A 5 -3.40 4.63 -10.89
N ILE A 6 -2.61 5.21 -9.97
CA ILE A 6 -2.86 5.10 -8.52
C ILE A 6 -4.21 5.75 -8.18
N MET A 7 -4.46 6.96 -8.69
CA MET A 7 -5.69 7.71 -8.43
C MET A 7 -6.93 7.07 -9.09
N GLN A 8 -6.78 6.38 -10.21
CA GLN A 8 -7.88 5.60 -10.81
C GLN A 8 -8.32 4.44 -9.91
N ASN A 9 -7.37 3.78 -9.25
CA ASN A 9 -7.66 2.65 -8.36
C ASN A 9 -8.01 3.09 -6.92
N VAL A 10 -7.49 4.24 -6.49
CA VAL A 10 -7.73 4.83 -5.17
C VAL A 10 -7.99 6.34 -5.33
N PRO A 11 -9.21 6.76 -5.68
CA PRO A 11 -9.52 8.17 -6.03
C PRO A 11 -9.27 9.19 -4.91
N ASN A 12 -9.33 8.75 -3.66
CA ASN A 12 -9.06 9.57 -2.48
C ASN A 12 -7.80 9.08 -1.75
N ALA A 13 -6.79 8.68 -2.52
CA ALA A 13 -5.51 8.26 -1.96
C ALA A 13 -4.89 9.40 -1.16
N ASP A 14 -4.36 9.07 0.01
CA ASP A 14 -3.55 9.96 0.83
C ASP A 14 -2.35 10.46 -0.01
N PRO A 15 -2.03 11.76 -0.01
CA PRO A 15 -0.94 12.29 -0.83
C PRO A 15 0.41 11.63 -0.55
N GLU A 16 0.67 11.23 0.70
CA GLU A 16 1.91 10.57 1.07
C GLU A 16 1.91 9.11 0.59
N PHE A 17 0.75 8.44 0.59
CA PHE A 17 0.60 7.13 -0.06
C PHE A 17 0.92 7.22 -1.56
N VAL A 18 0.35 8.21 -2.27
CA VAL A 18 0.61 8.42 -3.70
C VAL A 18 2.10 8.66 -3.94
N ARG A 19 2.74 9.49 -3.12
CA ARG A 19 4.18 9.78 -3.21
C ARG A 19 5.01 8.51 -3.07
N ILE A 20 4.74 7.69 -2.04
CA ILE A 20 5.45 6.42 -1.80
C ILE A 20 5.27 5.46 -2.98
N MET A 21 4.04 5.29 -3.48
CA MET A 21 3.76 4.37 -4.58
C MET A 21 4.35 4.86 -5.92
N ASN A 22 4.46 6.18 -6.11
CA ASN A 22 5.08 6.77 -7.30
C ASN A 22 6.61 6.64 -7.29
N GLU A 23 7.24 6.80 -6.11
CA GLU A 23 8.69 6.62 -5.92
C GLU A 23 9.11 5.14 -5.89
N ALA A 24 8.18 4.23 -5.62
CA ALA A 24 8.45 2.79 -5.63
C ALA A 24 8.90 2.31 -7.03
N PRO A 25 9.88 1.37 -7.09
CA PRO A 25 10.29 0.75 -8.35
C PRO A 25 9.10 0.18 -9.10
N GLU A 26 9.10 0.30 -10.43
CA GLU A 26 8.03 -0.27 -11.24
C GLU A 26 8.00 -1.80 -11.06
N PRO A 27 6.84 -2.41 -10.75
CA PRO A 27 6.75 -3.85 -10.55
C PRO A 27 7.02 -4.60 -11.86
N PRO A 28 7.45 -5.88 -11.79
CA PRO A 28 7.41 -6.75 -12.94
C PRO A 28 6.01 -6.78 -13.56
N LYS A 29 5.92 -6.85 -14.90
CA LYS A 29 4.63 -6.83 -15.61
C LYS A 29 3.63 -7.88 -15.10
N LYS A 30 4.13 -9.06 -14.69
CA LYS A 30 3.31 -10.15 -14.12
C LYS A 30 2.64 -9.78 -12.79
N ASP A 31 3.29 -8.93 -12.00
CA ASP A 31 2.83 -8.56 -10.65
C ASP A 31 2.07 -7.22 -10.67
N ARG A 32 2.11 -6.50 -11.80
CA ARG A 32 1.49 -5.19 -11.96
C ARG A 32 -0.03 -5.22 -11.77
N GLU A 33 -0.72 -6.16 -12.39
CA GLU A 33 -2.19 -6.27 -12.24
C GLU A 33 -2.58 -6.62 -10.80
N LEU A 34 -1.83 -7.52 -10.17
CA LEU A 34 -2.01 -7.88 -8.76
C LEU A 34 -1.78 -6.69 -7.83
N LEU A 35 -0.73 -5.90 -8.08
CA LEU A 35 -0.47 -4.68 -7.31
C LEU A 35 -1.58 -3.66 -7.46
N LEU A 36 -2.05 -3.41 -8.69
CA LEU A 36 -3.16 -2.48 -8.94
C LEU A 36 -4.43 -2.91 -8.21
N ALA A 37 -4.77 -4.20 -8.24
CA ALA A 37 -5.89 -4.75 -7.49
C ALA A 37 -5.70 -4.65 -5.97
N ALA A 38 -4.46 -4.65 -5.48
CA ALA A 38 -4.14 -4.52 -4.07
C ALA A 38 -4.06 -3.07 -3.57
N LEU A 39 -3.98 -2.07 -4.46
CA LEU A 39 -3.83 -0.65 -4.10
C LEU A 39 -4.85 -0.15 -3.06
N PRO A 40 -6.17 -0.45 -3.17
CA PRO A 40 -7.14 -0.01 -2.16
C PRO A 40 -6.85 -0.57 -0.77
N LYS A 41 -6.40 -1.83 -0.71
CA LYS A 41 -6.07 -2.51 0.56
C LYS A 41 -4.75 -1.99 1.13
N LEU A 42 -3.74 -1.76 0.30
CA LEU A 42 -2.48 -1.13 0.70
C LEU A 42 -2.71 0.28 1.25
N HIS A 43 -3.56 1.07 0.60
CA HIS A 43 -3.93 2.40 1.09
C HIS A 43 -4.62 2.34 2.47
N GLY A 44 -5.55 1.40 2.67
CA GLY A 44 -6.19 1.20 3.97
C GLY A 44 -5.21 0.82 5.08
N LEU A 45 -4.25 -0.07 4.77
CA LEU A 45 -3.20 -0.45 5.72
C LEU A 45 -2.25 0.72 6.01
N PHE A 46 -1.91 1.52 5.01
CA PHE A 46 -1.11 2.74 5.18
C PHE A 46 -1.76 3.73 6.14
N LEU A 47 -3.05 4.01 5.97
CA LEU A 47 -3.81 4.87 6.89
C LEU A 47 -3.86 4.30 8.31
N ALA A 48 -4.06 2.98 8.45
CA ALA A 48 -4.07 2.34 9.76
C ALA A 48 -2.69 2.39 10.46
N LYS A 49 -1.58 2.25 9.72
CA LYS A 49 -0.22 2.43 10.28
C LYS A 49 0.01 3.87 10.72
N GLN A 50 -0.40 4.85 9.92
CA GLN A 50 -0.31 6.26 10.31
C GLN A 50 -1.10 6.54 11.59
N GLU A 51 -2.31 6.00 11.71
CA GLU A 51 -3.14 6.19 12.89
C GLU A 51 -2.54 5.52 14.13
N ALA A 52 -2.02 4.30 14.00
CA ALA A 52 -1.31 3.62 15.08
C ALA A 52 -0.08 4.41 15.55
N ALA A 53 0.72 4.92 14.59
CA ALA A 53 1.90 5.74 14.89
C ALA A 53 1.53 7.05 15.61
N LYS A 54 0.43 7.72 15.20
CA LYS A 54 -0.06 8.94 15.87
C LYS A 54 -0.48 8.69 17.32
N ARG A 55 -0.92 7.47 17.63
CA ARG A 55 -1.36 7.07 18.98
C ARG A 55 -0.24 6.45 19.82
N ASP A 56 0.96 6.33 19.25
CA ASP A 56 2.08 5.60 19.85
C ASP A 56 1.72 4.14 20.22
N ASP A 57 0.82 3.54 19.43
CA ASP A 57 0.36 2.17 19.61
C ASP A 57 1.24 1.21 18.80
N ALA A 58 2.34 0.78 19.43
CA ALA A 58 3.32 -0.09 18.82
C ALA A 58 2.74 -1.46 18.41
N ASP A 59 1.83 -2.02 19.21
CA ASP A 59 1.21 -3.31 18.93
C ASP A 59 0.31 -3.23 17.70
N ALA A 60 -0.52 -2.19 17.61
CA ALA A 60 -1.34 -1.94 16.42
C ALA A 60 -0.47 -1.68 15.18
N PHE A 61 0.61 -0.90 15.32
CA PHE A 61 1.52 -0.62 14.21
C PHE A 61 2.15 -1.91 13.67
N VAL A 62 2.65 -2.78 14.55
CA VAL A 62 3.24 -4.07 14.17
C VAL A 62 2.19 -4.98 13.54
N ALA A 63 0.98 -5.07 14.10
CA ALA A 63 -0.09 -5.88 13.55
C ALA A 63 -0.49 -5.46 12.12
N VAL A 64 -0.55 -4.16 11.84
CA VAL A 64 -0.85 -3.65 10.50
C VAL A 64 0.34 -3.85 9.56
N ALA A 65 1.58 -3.65 10.03
CA ALA A 65 2.79 -3.92 9.25
C ALA A 65 2.89 -5.40 8.82
N LEU A 66 2.49 -6.33 9.68
CA LEU A 66 2.44 -7.77 9.34
C LEU A 66 1.40 -8.07 8.26
N GLN A 67 0.24 -7.41 8.30
CA GLN A 67 -0.79 -7.56 7.27
C GLN A 67 -0.33 -6.99 5.92
N GLU A 68 0.36 -5.86 5.93
CA GLU A 68 0.98 -5.27 4.73
C GLU A 68 2.03 -6.22 4.14
N ALA A 69 2.94 -6.74 4.97
CA ALA A 69 3.95 -7.69 4.51
C ALA A 69 3.33 -8.97 3.91
N ALA A 70 2.28 -9.51 4.54
CA ALA A 70 1.56 -10.68 4.02
C ALA A 70 0.89 -10.39 2.66
N LEU A 71 0.33 -9.19 2.48
CA LEU A 71 -0.27 -8.77 1.22
C LEU A 71 0.78 -8.65 0.12
N VAL A 72 1.91 -7.98 0.39
CA VAL A 72 3.01 -7.82 -0.58
C VAL A 72 3.59 -9.18 -0.98
N LYS A 73 3.83 -10.08 -0.03
CA LYS A 73 4.29 -11.43 -0.31
C LYS A 73 3.33 -12.21 -1.22
N GLY A 74 2.02 -11.99 -1.05
CA GLY A 74 1.00 -12.59 -1.92
C GLY A 74 1.03 -12.07 -3.35
N ILE A 75 1.51 -10.84 -3.57
CA ILE A 75 1.68 -10.24 -4.90
C ILE A 75 2.94 -10.79 -5.58
N GLU A 76 4.04 -10.93 -4.85
CA GLU A 76 5.33 -11.42 -5.41
C GLU A 76 5.31 -12.90 -5.81
N GLY A 77 4.46 -13.70 -5.15
CA GLY A 77 4.32 -15.15 -5.38
C GLY A 77 3.20 -15.55 -6.35
N GLY A 78 2.46 -14.58 -6.91
CA GLY A 78 1.37 -14.80 -7.86
C GLY A 78 1.82 -14.97 -9.31
#